data_AF-A0A6L8LN79-F1
#
_entry.id   AF-A0A6L8LN79-F1
#
_cell.length_a   1.000
_cell.length_b   1.000
_cell.length_c   1.000
_cell.angle_alpha   90.00
_cell.angle_beta   90.00
_cell.angle_gamma   90.00
#
_symmetry.space_group_name_H-M   'P 1'
#
loop_
_entity.id
_entity.type
_entity.pdbx_description
1 polymer ?
#
loop_
_entity_poly.entity_id
_entity_poly.type
_entity_poly.pdbx_seq_one_letter_code
_entity_poly.pdbx_strand_id
1 'polypeptide(L)'
;MRHARGYRRLNRTHEHRKALWANMAGSLIEHEQIKTTLPKAKELRPIVEKLITLAKRGDLHARRQAAAQLKQDAYVEKLFEVLGPRYKERQGGYIRVLKAGFRYGDMAPMAIIEFVDRDVSAKGAADKARLEAEEAAED
;
A
#
# COMPACT_ATOMS: atom_id res chain seq x y z
N MET A 1 3.59 -15.91 27.21
CA MET A 1 2.29 -15.20 27.08
C MET A 1 2.41 -14.01 26.10
N ARG A 2 1.31 -13.55 25.48
CA ARG A 2 1.30 -12.45 24.47
C ARG A 2 0.43 -11.25 24.91
N HIS A 3 0.45 -10.90 26.20
CA HIS A 3 -0.30 -9.75 26.72
C HIS A 3 0.13 -8.45 26.01
N ALA A 4 -0.85 -7.64 25.61
CA ALA A 4 -0.69 -6.36 24.89
C ALA A 4 0.09 -6.42 23.56
N ARG A 5 0.33 -7.59 22.97
CA ARG A 5 0.98 -7.71 21.65
C ARG A 5 -0.03 -7.60 20.52
N GLY A 6 -0.18 -6.40 19.95
CA GLY A 6 -1.19 -6.08 18.94
C GLY A 6 -0.86 -6.45 17.49
N TYR A 7 0.38 -6.82 17.15
CA TYR A 7 0.82 -7.07 15.77
C TYR A 7 1.18 -8.54 15.50
N ARG A 8 1.05 -8.95 14.23
CA ARG A 8 1.43 -10.31 13.79
C ARG A 8 2.91 -10.37 13.41
N ARG A 9 3.58 -11.46 13.81
CA ARG A 9 4.99 -11.72 13.44
C ARG A 9 5.17 -12.28 12.02
N LEU A 10 4.11 -12.84 11.42
CA LEU A 10 4.08 -13.38 10.05
C LEU A 10 5.23 -14.35 9.72
N ASN A 11 5.70 -15.10 10.72
CA ASN A 11 6.84 -16.02 10.62
C ASN A 11 8.07 -15.38 9.95
N ARG A 12 8.33 -14.11 10.25
CA ARG A 12 9.45 -13.32 9.71
C ARG A 12 10.21 -12.63 10.82
N THR A 13 11.49 -12.34 10.57
CA THR A 13 12.31 -11.45 11.41
C THR A 13 11.78 -10.01 11.35
N HIS A 14 12.24 -9.16 12.27
CA HIS A 14 11.84 -7.75 12.30
C HIS A 14 12.24 -7.00 11.02
N GLU A 15 13.47 -7.18 10.57
CA GLU A 15 14.03 -6.53 9.38
C GLU A 15 13.26 -6.90 8.11
N HIS A 16 13.00 -8.20 7.91
CA HIS A 16 12.20 -8.66 6.78
C HIS A 16 10.79 -8.08 6.83
N ARG A 17 10.14 -8.02 8.00
CA ARG A 17 8.82 -7.37 8.10
C ARG A 17 8.88 -5.88 7.73
N LYS A 18 9.91 -5.15 8.18
CA LYS A 18 10.08 -3.74 7.84
C LYS A 18 10.20 -3.54 6.33
N ALA A 19 11.03 -4.35 5.65
CA ALA A 19 11.17 -4.32 4.20
C ALA A 19 9.88 -4.72 3.46
N LEU A 20 9.21 -5.79 3.92
CA LEU A 20 7.94 -6.25 3.36
C LEU A 20 6.89 -5.14 3.39
N TRP A 21 6.78 -4.40 4.49
CA TRP A 21 5.82 -3.32 4.62
C TRP A 21 6.15 -2.08 3.80
N ALA A 22 7.44 -1.73 3.68
CA ALA A 22 7.86 -0.67 2.78
C ALA A 22 7.42 -0.97 1.34
N ASN A 23 7.73 -2.17 0.85
CA ASN A 23 7.38 -2.60 -0.51
C ASN A 23 5.86 -2.67 -0.71
N MET A 24 5.13 -3.30 0.22
CA MET A 24 3.68 -3.41 0.09
C MET A 24 2.94 -2.07 0.20
N ALA A 25 3.44 -1.14 1.02
CA ALA A 25 2.89 0.21 1.10
C ALA A 25 3.13 0.98 -0.20
N GLY A 26 4.34 0.88 -0.76
CA GLY A 26 4.68 1.44 -2.08
C GLY A 26 3.76 0.92 -3.17
N SER A 27 3.66 -0.40 -3.35
CA SER A 27 2.77 -1.00 -4.35
C SER A 27 1.29 -0.63 -4.16
N LEU A 28 0.83 -0.46 -2.91
CA LEU A 28 -0.53 -0.02 -2.67
C LEU A 28 -0.73 1.46 -3.04
N ILE A 29 0.25 2.33 -2.77
CA ILE A 29 0.22 3.75 -3.20
C ILE A 29 0.23 3.84 -4.72
N GLU A 30 1.09 3.06 -5.37
CA GLU A 30 1.25 3.04 -6.82
C GLU A 30 -0.02 2.58 -7.54
N HIS A 31 -0.52 1.38 -7.21
CA HIS A 31 -1.64 0.76 -7.94
C HIS A 31 -3.02 1.00 -7.34
N GLU A 32 -3.07 1.60 -6.16
CA GLU A 32 -4.27 1.89 -5.35
C GLU A 32 -5.14 0.69 -4.94
N GLN A 33 -4.81 -0.51 -5.43
CA GLN A 33 -5.39 -1.80 -5.08
C GLN A 33 -4.36 -2.92 -5.27
N ILE A 34 -4.16 -3.74 -4.25
CA ILE A 34 -3.33 -4.96 -4.34
C ILE A 34 -4.05 -6.17 -3.76
N LYS A 35 -3.70 -7.37 -4.24
CA LYS A 35 -4.19 -8.65 -3.71
C LYS A 35 -3.09 -9.31 -2.89
N THR A 36 -3.38 -9.68 -1.64
CA THR A 36 -2.42 -10.30 -0.72
C THR A 36 -3.12 -11.25 0.24
N THR A 37 -2.40 -11.84 1.20
CA THR A 37 -3.03 -12.68 2.22
C THR A 37 -3.75 -11.81 3.25
N LEU A 38 -4.88 -12.30 3.77
CA LEU A 38 -5.72 -11.58 4.72
C LEU A 38 -4.95 -11.10 5.97
N PRO A 39 -4.03 -11.89 6.58
CA PRO A 39 -3.22 -11.40 7.68
C PRO A 39 -2.33 -10.23 7.27
N LYS A 40 -1.72 -10.26 6.07
CA LYS A 40 -0.87 -9.18 5.59
C LYS A 40 -1.66 -7.92 5.32
N ALA A 41 -2.82 -8.03 4.67
CA ALA A 41 -3.71 -6.90 4.43
C ALA A 41 -4.11 -6.20 5.75
N LYS A 42 -4.48 -6.97 6.78
CA LYS A 42 -4.85 -6.42 8.09
C LYS A 42 -3.69 -5.71 8.81
N GLU A 43 -2.47 -6.21 8.69
CA GLU A 43 -1.28 -5.54 9.27
C GLU A 43 -0.83 -4.32 8.46
N LEU A 44 -1.09 -4.30 7.15
CA LEU A 44 -0.73 -3.18 6.28
C LEU A 44 -1.60 -1.93 6.54
N ARG A 45 -2.88 -2.11 6.89
CA ARG A 45 -3.82 -1.01 7.18
C ARG A 45 -3.26 0.06 8.12
N PRO A 46 -2.86 -0.23 9.37
CA PRO A 46 -2.37 0.80 10.28
C PRO A 46 -1.08 1.48 9.81
N ILE A 47 -0.33 0.86 8.91
CA ILE A 47 0.89 1.43 8.33
C ILE A 47 0.51 2.48 7.29
N VAL A 48 -0.32 2.09 6.32
CA VAL A 48 -0.71 2.98 5.21
C VAL A 48 -1.65 4.09 5.68
N GLU A 49 -2.55 3.82 6.63
CA GLU A 49 -3.41 4.87 7.19
C GLU A 49 -2.60 5.98 7.89
N LYS A 50 -1.49 5.63 8.55
CA LYS A 50 -0.57 6.62 9.14
C LYS A 50 0.18 7.41 8.07
N LEU A 51 0.58 6.78 6.97
CA LEU A 51 1.20 7.47 5.83
C LEU A 51 0.24 8.51 5.22
N ILE A 52 -1.04 8.17 5.07
CA ILE A 52 -2.06 9.13 4.60
C ILE A 52 -2.23 10.28 5.60
N THR A 53 -2.24 10.00 6.90
CA THR A 53 -2.30 11.06 7.92
C THR A 53 -1.08 11.99 7.85
N LEU A 54 0.11 11.48 7.59
CA LEU A 54 1.30 12.31 7.33
C LEU A 54 1.13 13.14 6.04
N ALA A 55 0.62 12.53 4.99
CA ALA A 55 0.35 13.21 3.71
C ALA A 55 -0.60 14.39 3.88
N LYS A 56 -1.66 14.22 4.68
CA LYS A 56 -2.61 15.29 5.02
C LYS A 56 -1.98 16.45 5.78
N ARG A 57 -0.96 16.18 6.62
CA ARG A 57 -0.21 17.22 7.33
C ARG A 57 0.63 18.07 6.37
N GLY A 58 1.20 17.46 5.35
CA GLY A 58 1.83 18.17 4.22
C GLY A 58 3.18 18.84 4.48
N ASP A 59 3.66 18.91 5.73
CA ASP A 59 4.92 19.58 6.08
C ASP A 59 6.19 18.81 5.65
N LEU A 60 7.32 19.52 5.60
CA LEU A 60 8.62 18.94 5.23
C LEU A 60 9.01 17.78 6.17
N HIS A 61 8.66 17.88 7.45
CA HIS A 61 8.94 16.84 8.42
C HIS A 61 8.15 15.54 8.12
N ALA A 62 6.88 15.65 7.75
CA ALA A 62 6.03 14.56 7.32
C ALA A 62 6.58 13.90 6.06
N ARG A 63 7.00 14.70 5.07
CA ARG A 63 7.62 14.18 3.85
C ARG A 63 8.87 13.37 4.16
N ARG A 64 9.76 13.87 5.04
CA ARG A 64 10.96 13.14 5.50
C ARG A 64 10.62 11.84 6.25
N GLN A 65 9.60 11.87 7.10
CA GLN A 65 9.12 10.66 7.81
C GLN A 65 8.59 9.59 6.85
N ALA A 66 7.80 9.99 5.85
CA ALA A 66 7.28 9.08 4.83
C ALA A 66 8.41 8.52 3.93
N ALA A 67 9.34 9.37 3.49
CA ALA A 67 10.48 8.97 2.67
C ALA A 67 11.37 7.92 3.37
N ALA A 68 11.63 8.10 4.67
CA ALA A 68 12.37 7.12 5.46
C ALA A 68 11.70 5.73 5.52
N GLN A 69 10.39 5.66 5.30
CA GLN A 69 9.63 4.41 5.29
C GLN A 69 9.47 3.81 3.89
N LEU A 70 9.13 4.62 2.89
CA LEU A 70 8.83 4.17 1.52
C LEU A 70 10.07 3.95 0.65
N LYS A 71 11.18 4.64 0.97
CA LYS A 71 12.49 4.53 0.29
C LYS A 71 12.53 4.91 -1.20
N GLN A 72 11.39 5.20 -1.83
CA GLN A 72 11.31 5.67 -3.20
C GLN A 72 10.53 6.98 -3.26
N ASP A 73 11.09 7.97 -3.96
CA ASP A 73 10.55 9.32 -4.01
C ASP A 73 9.22 9.39 -4.78
N ALA A 74 9.06 8.60 -5.85
CA ALA A 74 7.82 8.54 -6.62
C ALA A 74 6.59 8.17 -5.76
N TYR A 75 6.76 7.27 -4.79
CA TYR A 75 5.68 6.92 -3.86
C TYR A 75 5.38 8.05 -2.88
N VAL A 76 6.40 8.78 -2.43
CA VAL A 76 6.23 9.94 -1.55
C VAL A 76 5.53 11.07 -2.29
N GLU A 77 5.93 11.34 -3.53
CA GLU A 77 5.31 12.33 -4.40
C GLU A 77 3.81 12.04 -4.58
N LYS A 78 3.45 10.85 -5.07
CA LYS A 78 2.05 10.44 -5.22
C LYS A 78 1.28 10.49 -3.89
N LEU A 79 1.91 10.09 -2.80
CA LEU A 79 1.30 10.13 -1.47
C LEU A 79 0.91 11.56 -1.07
N PHE A 80 1.79 12.54 -1.25
CA PHE A 80 1.55 13.92 -0.80
C PHE A 80 0.78 14.77 -1.81
N GLU A 81 0.91 14.50 -3.10
CA GLU A 81 0.31 15.34 -4.15
C GLU A 81 -1.07 14.83 -4.57
N VAL A 82 -1.28 13.52 -4.54
CA VAL A 82 -2.55 12.91 -4.96
C VAL A 82 -3.35 12.43 -3.76
N LEU A 83 -2.78 11.54 -2.96
CA LEU A 83 -3.56 10.85 -1.91
C LEU A 83 -3.85 11.75 -0.68
N GLY A 84 -2.89 12.59 -0.28
CA GLY A 84 -3.05 13.54 0.82
C GLY A 84 -4.23 14.50 0.61
N PRO A 85 -4.28 15.25 -0.51
CA PRO A 85 -5.40 16.12 -0.85
C PRO A 85 -6.71 15.35 -1.00
N ARG A 86 -6.69 14.17 -1.65
CA ARG A 86 -7.89 13.34 -1.86
C ARG A 86 -8.59 12.97 -0.54
N TYR A 87 -7.81 12.72 0.51
CA TYR A 87 -8.34 12.31 1.82
C TYR A 87 -8.37 13.40 2.88
N LYS A 88 -8.20 14.68 2.48
CA LYS A 88 -8.12 15.82 3.42
C LYS A 88 -9.29 15.88 4.39
N GLU A 89 -10.51 15.71 3.89
CA GLU A 89 -11.75 15.82 4.70
C GLU A 89 -12.11 14.51 5.45
N ARG A 90 -11.56 13.37 5.03
CA ARG A 90 -11.89 12.06 5.62
C ARG A 90 -11.16 11.85 6.96
N GLN A 91 -11.88 11.60 8.04
CA GLN A 91 -11.31 11.35 9.38
C GLN A 91 -10.99 9.86 9.58
N GLY A 92 -9.90 9.39 8.98
CA GLY A 92 -9.46 7.99 9.09
C GLY A 92 -10.22 7.01 8.19
N GLY A 93 -9.85 5.72 8.24
CA GLY A 93 -10.51 4.70 7.44
C GLY A 93 -10.31 4.89 5.93
N TYR A 94 -9.09 5.19 5.51
CA TYR A 94 -8.74 5.42 4.10
C TYR A 94 -8.66 4.12 3.26
N ILE A 95 -8.60 2.98 3.95
CA ILE A 95 -8.35 1.66 3.35
C ILE A 95 -9.53 0.72 3.60
N ARG A 96 -9.90 -0.02 2.56
CA ARG A 96 -10.84 -1.14 2.62
C ARG A 96 -10.09 -2.47 2.45
N VAL A 97 -10.52 -3.49 3.20
CA VAL A 97 -10.03 -4.87 3.04
C VAL A 97 -11.21 -5.79 2.74
N LEU A 98 -11.21 -6.34 1.54
CA LEU A 98 -12.23 -7.27 1.03
C LEU A 98 -11.66 -8.68 1.06
N LYS A 99 -12.39 -9.66 1.61
CA LYS A 99 -11.97 -11.07 1.54
C LYS A 99 -12.05 -11.54 0.09
N ALA A 100 -11.07 -12.31 -0.35
CA ALA A 100 -10.92 -12.72 -1.76
C ALA A 100 -10.69 -14.23 -1.88
N GLY A 101 -11.47 -15.02 -1.14
CA GLY A 101 -11.41 -16.48 -1.14
C GLY A 101 -10.09 -17.03 -0.58
N PHE A 102 -9.73 -18.22 -1.05
CA PHE A 102 -8.50 -18.93 -0.67
C PHE A 102 -7.60 -19.10 -1.89
N ARG A 103 -6.29 -19.07 -1.66
CA ARG A 103 -5.30 -19.29 -2.72
C ARG A 103 -5.19 -20.78 -3.02
N TYR A 104 -5.13 -21.10 -4.32
CA TYR A 104 -4.85 -22.44 -4.80
C TYR A 104 -3.44 -22.90 -4.37
N GLY A 105 -3.32 -24.16 -3.93
CA GLY A 105 -2.06 -24.77 -3.51
C GLY A 105 -1.81 -24.78 -2.00
N ASP A 106 -2.00 -23.65 -1.31
CA ASP A 106 -1.72 -23.54 0.13
C ASP A 106 -2.94 -23.16 0.99
N MET A 107 -4.11 -23.01 0.38
CA MET A 107 -5.37 -22.61 1.05
C MET A 107 -5.21 -21.34 1.90
N ALA A 108 -4.27 -20.45 1.55
CA ALA A 108 -4.08 -19.22 2.30
C ALA A 108 -5.30 -18.29 2.10
N PRO A 109 -5.91 -17.74 3.16
CA PRO A 109 -7.01 -16.80 3.03
C PRO A 109 -6.49 -15.52 2.38
N MET A 110 -7.08 -15.15 1.25
CA MET A 110 -6.69 -13.98 0.45
C MET A 110 -7.59 -12.79 0.75
N ALA A 111 -7.06 -11.60 0.48
CA ALA A 111 -7.80 -10.35 0.57
C ALA A 111 -7.30 -9.36 -0.48
N ILE A 112 -8.23 -8.55 -0.97
CA ILE A 112 -7.94 -7.33 -1.71
C ILE A 112 -7.88 -6.20 -0.70
N ILE A 113 -6.79 -5.44 -0.72
CA ILE A 113 -6.63 -4.21 0.05
C ILE A 113 -6.57 -3.04 -0.93
N GLU A 114 -7.39 -2.02 -0.69
CA GLU A 114 -7.57 -0.91 -1.61
C GLU A 114 -7.86 0.40 -0.89
N PHE A 115 -7.56 1.52 -1.54
CA PHE A 115 -8.05 2.83 -1.12
C PHE A 115 -9.56 2.94 -1.32
N VAL A 116 -10.27 3.60 -0.40
CA VAL A 116 -11.74 3.72 -0.45
C VAL A 116 -12.20 4.49 -1.69
N ASP A 117 -11.54 5.61 -1.97
CA ASP A 117 -11.79 6.50 -3.11
C ASP A 117 -10.68 6.31 -4.16
N ARG A 118 -10.41 5.07 -4.55
CA ARG A 118 -9.32 4.73 -5.48
C ARG A 118 -9.63 5.17 -6.92
N ASP A 119 -8.58 5.52 -7.64
CA ASP A 119 -8.56 5.54 -9.10
C ASP A 119 -8.50 4.08 -9.60
N VAL A 120 -9.48 3.68 -10.41
CA VAL A 120 -9.56 2.33 -10.95
C VAL A 120 -8.53 2.08 -12.06
N SER A 121 -8.07 3.12 -12.74
CA SER A 121 -7.11 3.05 -13.85
C SER A 121 -5.68 2.83 -13.38
N ALA A 122 -5.34 3.27 -12.15
CA ALA A 122 -4.00 3.15 -11.57
C ALA A 122 -3.50 1.69 -11.47
N LYS A 123 -4.41 0.72 -11.39
CA LYS A 123 -4.04 -0.69 -11.28
C LYS A 123 -3.53 -1.23 -12.62
N GLY A 124 -2.25 -1.59 -12.66
CA GLY A 124 -1.60 -2.14 -13.86
C GLY A 124 -1.30 -1.09 -14.94
N ALA A 125 -1.43 0.21 -14.64
CA ALA A 125 -1.12 1.28 -15.58
C ALA A 125 0.33 1.21 -16.09
N ALA A 126 1.29 0.96 -15.18
CA ALA A 126 2.71 0.82 -15.54
C ALA A 126 2.97 -0.38 -16.47
N ASP A 127 2.32 -1.52 -16.21
CA ASP A 127 2.45 -2.70 -17.06
C ASP A 127 1.83 -2.48 -18.45
N LYS A 128 0.67 -1.80 -18.52
CA LYS A 128 0.04 -1.44 -19.80
C LYS A 128 0.93 -0.51 -20.62
N ALA A 129 1.46 0.54 -20.00
CA ALA A 129 2.35 1.48 -20.67
C ALA A 129 3.64 0.80 -21.16
N ARG A 130 4.17 -0.19 -20.43
CA ARG A 130 5.31 -0.99 -20.90
C ARG A 130 4.95 -1.79 -22.14
N LEU A 131 3.81 -2.49 -22.13
CA LEU A 131 3.36 -3.30 -23.27
C LEU A 131 3.12 -2.44 -24.51
N GLU A 132 2.46 -1.29 -24.37
CA GLU A 132 2.23 -0.35 -25.47
C GLU A 132 3.56 0.18 -26.06
N ALA A 133 4.57 0.42 -25.22
CA ALA A 133 5.89 0.85 -25.68
C ALA A 133 6.68 -0.27 -26.37
N GLU A 134 6.50 -1.53 -25.94
CA GLU A 134 7.07 -2.71 -26.59
C GLU A 134 6.42 -2.92 -27.96
N GLU A 135 5.10 -2.88 -28.06
CA GLU A 135 4.34 -2.98 -29.32
C GLU A 135 4.75 -1.87 -30.32
N ALA A 136 4.84 -0.62 -29.86
CA ALA A 136 5.24 0.50 -30.70
C ALA A 136 6.72 0.48 -31.15
N ALA A 137 7.55 -0.37 -30.54
CA ALA A 137 8.94 -0.58 -30.95
C ALA A 137 9.11 -1.75 -31.94
N GLU A 138 8.09 -2.60 -32.07
CA GLU A 138 8.03 -3.70 -33.02
C GLU A 138 7.45 -3.28 -34.39
N ASP A 139 6.63 -2.20 -34.41
CA ASP A 139 6.10 -1.53 -35.61
C ASP A 139 7.09 -0.54 -36.26
#